data_AF-A0A957ZR45-F1
#
_entry.id   AF-A0A957ZR45-F1
#
_cell.length_a   1.000
_cell.length_b   1.000
_cell.length_c   1.000
_cell.angle_alpha   90.00
_cell.angle_beta   90.00
_cell.angle_gamma   90.00
#
_symmetry.space_group_name_H-M   'P 1'
#
loop_
_entity.id
_entity.type
_entity.pdbx_description
1 polymer ?
#
loop_
_entity_poly.entity_id
_entity_poly.type
_entity_poly.pdbx_seq_one_letter_code
_entity_poly.pdbx_strand_id
1 'polypeptide(L)'
;MKIKIASLLALALVLGLGAVLSAQPLPVQAQTAEGEEYIVQADDWLSKIADKFYGDVLAYPAIVEATNAKAAEDDSFATITNPDVIEVGQKLFIPPAAEAVAAAPAPAPAADVAGIYKVMLPGASSPGLDITLYLNVDNSMRQVSDYLNGEAPVVEVGTWQAAG
;
A
#
# COMPACT_ATOMS: atom_id res chain seq x y z
N MET A 1 -22.64 -47.42 -31.02
CA MET A 1 -23.34 -46.66 -32.07
C MET A 1 -22.39 -45.58 -32.57
N LYS A 2 -22.03 -45.57 -33.87
CA LYS A 2 -21.08 -44.63 -34.50
C LYS A 2 -21.88 -43.60 -35.30
N ILE A 3 -21.60 -42.30 -35.18
CA ILE A 3 -21.76 -41.33 -36.29
C ILE A 3 -20.64 -40.26 -36.20
N LYS A 4 -19.87 -40.14 -37.29
CA LYS A 4 -18.97 -39.03 -37.65
C LYS A 4 -19.60 -38.30 -38.84
N ILE A 5 -19.69 -36.97 -38.85
CA ILE A 5 -19.89 -36.08 -40.02
C ILE A 5 -19.31 -34.71 -39.60
N ALA A 6 -18.18 -34.17 -40.06
CA ALA A 6 -17.69 -33.80 -41.40
C ALA A 6 -18.37 -32.54 -42.02
N SER A 7 -17.69 -31.39 -41.83
CA SER A 7 -17.40 -30.31 -42.79
C SER A 7 -18.45 -29.61 -43.69
N LEU A 8 -18.29 -28.28 -43.70
CA LEU A 8 -18.50 -27.27 -44.77
C LEU A 8 -19.93 -26.95 -45.27
N LEU A 9 -20.37 -25.70 -45.06
CA LEU A 9 -20.62 -24.74 -46.16
C LEU A 9 -20.79 -23.30 -45.65
N ALA A 10 -20.29 -22.35 -46.44
CA ALA A 10 -20.25 -20.92 -46.20
C ALA A 10 -21.61 -20.21 -46.36
N LEU A 11 -21.83 -19.10 -45.64
CA LEU A 11 -22.56 -17.96 -46.17
C LEU A 11 -22.22 -16.67 -45.43
N ALA A 12 -21.76 -15.67 -46.19
CA ALA A 12 -21.54 -14.29 -45.77
C ALA A 12 -22.87 -13.57 -45.49
N LEU A 13 -22.88 -12.56 -44.59
CA LEU A 13 -23.25 -11.16 -44.91
C LEU A 13 -23.16 -10.26 -43.67
N VAL A 14 -22.58 -9.09 -43.91
CA VAL A 14 -22.25 -7.96 -43.02
C VAL A 14 -23.50 -7.30 -42.44
N LEU A 15 -23.43 -6.80 -41.19
CA LEU A 15 -23.82 -5.44 -40.73
C LEU A 15 -24.29 -5.45 -39.27
N GLY A 16 -23.44 -4.94 -38.40
CA GLY A 16 -23.76 -4.68 -37.00
C GLY A 16 -22.71 -3.73 -36.44
N LEU A 17 -22.89 -2.44 -36.76
CA LEU A 17 -22.11 -1.32 -36.26
C LEU A 17 -22.27 -1.26 -34.74
N GLY A 18 -21.32 -1.83 -34.03
CA GLY A 18 -21.21 -1.75 -32.58
C GLY A 18 -19.74 -1.50 -32.26
N ALA A 19 -19.27 -0.27 -32.48
CA ALA A 19 -18.06 0.19 -31.84
C ALA A 19 -18.36 0.32 -30.34
N VAL A 20 -18.37 -0.82 -29.64
CA VAL A 20 -18.08 -0.82 -28.21
C VAL A 20 -16.65 -0.33 -28.13
N LEU A 21 -16.52 0.94 -27.75
CA LEU A 21 -15.28 1.51 -27.25
C LEU A 21 -14.98 0.76 -25.95
N SER A 22 -14.47 -0.47 -26.06
CA SER A 22 -13.77 -1.08 -24.94
C SER A 22 -12.57 -0.20 -24.70
N ALA A 23 -12.68 0.66 -23.69
CA ALA A 23 -11.54 1.21 -22.99
C ALA A 23 -10.73 0.01 -22.52
N GLN A 24 -9.83 -0.45 -23.38
CA GLN A 24 -8.82 -1.39 -22.97
C GLN A 24 -8.07 -0.65 -21.87
N PRO A 25 -7.99 -1.19 -20.64
CA PRO A 25 -6.97 -0.71 -19.74
C PRO A 25 -5.69 -0.85 -20.55
N LEU A 26 -5.06 0.28 -20.84
CA LEU A 26 -3.67 0.26 -21.26
C LEU A 26 -2.99 -0.70 -20.29
N PRO A 27 -2.19 -1.67 -20.76
CA PRO A 27 -1.30 -2.34 -19.85
C PRO A 27 -0.50 -1.20 -19.21
N VAL A 28 -0.86 -0.85 -17.97
CA VAL A 28 0.10 -0.33 -17.02
C VAL A 28 1.16 -1.39 -17.10
N GLN A 29 2.24 -1.09 -17.81
CA GLN A 29 3.44 -1.87 -17.69
C GLN A 29 3.69 -1.88 -16.19
N ALA A 30 3.35 -3.00 -15.54
CA ALA A 30 4.05 -3.44 -14.37
C ALA A 30 5.49 -3.53 -14.87
N GLN A 31 6.20 -2.40 -14.82
CA GLN A 31 7.63 -2.36 -14.90
C GLN A 31 8.04 -3.41 -13.89
N THR A 32 8.70 -4.45 -14.40
CA THR A 32 9.45 -5.40 -13.60
C THR A 32 10.11 -4.59 -12.50
N ALA A 33 9.64 -4.78 -11.27
CA ALA A 33 10.04 -4.03 -10.10
C ALA A 33 11.45 -4.44 -9.69
N GLU A 34 12.41 -4.28 -10.59
CA GLU A 34 13.83 -4.44 -10.35
C GLU A 34 14.32 -3.04 -10.00
N GLY A 35 14.81 -2.84 -8.78
CA GLY A 35 15.25 -1.54 -8.32
C GLY A 35 16.26 -0.90 -9.29
N GLU A 36 16.24 0.43 -9.36
CA GLU A 36 17.07 1.19 -10.29
C GLU A 36 18.37 1.66 -9.62
N GLU A 37 19.48 1.61 -10.36
CA GLU A 37 20.72 2.25 -9.92
C GLU A 37 20.68 3.75 -10.21
N TYR A 38 20.85 4.58 -9.18
CA TYR A 38 20.91 6.03 -9.29
C TYR A 38 22.29 6.56 -8.92
N ILE A 39 22.82 7.48 -9.72
CA ILE A 39 24.07 8.19 -9.40
C ILE A 39 23.71 9.56 -8.83
N VAL A 40 24.15 9.81 -7.60
CA VAL A 40 23.91 11.07 -6.89
C VAL A 40 24.52 12.24 -7.67
N GLN A 41 23.72 13.27 -7.95
CA GLN A 41 24.19 14.50 -8.58
C GLN A 41 24.51 15.57 -7.53
N ALA A 42 25.20 16.63 -7.94
CA ALA A 42 25.37 17.81 -7.09
C ALA A 42 23.98 18.39 -6.74
N ASP A 43 23.79 18.79 -5.49
CA ASP A 43 22.51 19.25 -4.91
C ASP A 43 21.40 18.19 -4.77
N ASP A 44 21.76 16.90 -4.78
CA ASP A 44 20.88 15.82 -4.36
C ASP A 44 21.10 15.44 -2.90
N TRP A 45 20.00 15.12 -2.22
CA TRP A 45 19.97 14.48 -0.90
C TRP A 45 18.91 13.38 -0.93
N LEU A 46 19.03 12.39 -0.03
CA LEU A 46 18.22 11.17 -0.11
C LEU A 46 16.71 11.43 -0.11
N SER A 47 16.22 12.40 0.67
CA SER A 47 14.79 12.75 0.69
C SER A 47 14.29 13.33 -0.64
N LYS A 48 15.12 14.08 -1.37
CA LYS A 48 14.76 14.62 -2.70
C LYS A 48 14.75 13.53 -3.77
N ILE A 49 15.65 12.56 -3.63
CA ILE A 49 15.67 11.35 -4.47
C ILE A 49 14.40 10.52 -4.15
N ALA A 50 14.11 10.28 -2.88
CA ALA A 50 12.90 9.58 -2.45
C ALA A 50 11.62 10.27 -2.94
N ASP A 51 11.53 11.59 -2.87
CA ASP A 51 10.41 12.35 -3.44
C ASP A 51 10.28 12.16 -4.96
N LYS A 52 11.41 12.19 -5.67
CA LYS A 52 11.45 12.01 -7.13
C LYS A 52 11.03 10.59 -7.57
N PHE A 53 11.42 9.56 -6.83
CA PHE A 53 11.21 8.16 -7.21
C PHE A 53 9.96 7.53 -6.57
N TYR A 54 9.58 7.97 -5.36
CA TYR A 54 8.46 7.44 -4.59
C TYR A 54 7.32 8.43 -4.40
N GLY A 55 7.53 9.73 -4.67
CA GLY A 55 6.57 10.78 -4.30
C GLY A 55 6.47 10.98 -2.79
N ASP A 56 7.42 10.43 -2.02
CA ASP A 56 7.47 10.53 -0.56
C ASP A 56 8.88 10.87 -0.10
N VAL A 57 9.05 12.10 0.38
CA VAL A 57 10.29 12.60 0.99
C VAL A 57 10.74 11.76 2.19
N LEU A 58 9.83 11.06 2.87
CA LEU A 58 10.10 10.22 4.04
C LEU A 58 10.50 8.78 3.69
N ALA A 59 10.38 8.37 2.42
CA ALA A 59 10.74 7.03 1.96
C ALA A 59 12.27 6.83 1.73
N TYR A 60 13.08 7.83 2.06
CA TYR A 60 14.53 7.77 1.93
C TYR A 60 15.23 6.65 2.73
N PRO A 61 14.74 6.16 3.90
CA PRO A 61 15.36 5.05 4.61
C PRO A 61 15.41 3.77 3.78
N ALA A 62 14.43 3.54 2.90
CA ALA A 62 14.43 2.39 2.01
C ALA A 62 15.63 2.39 1.04
N ILE A 63 16.01 3.57 0.55
CA ILE A 63 17.19 3.73 -0.32
C ILE A 63 18.46 3.39 0.45
N VAL A 64 18.54 3.83 1.71
CA VAL A 64 19.69 3.54 2.60
C VAL A 64 19.83 2.04 2.82
N GLU A 65 18.75 1.38 3.24
CA GLU A 65 18.77 -0.05 3.54
C GLU A 65 19.09 -0.88 2.30
N ALA A 66 18.47 -0.58 1.17
CA ALA A 66 18.68 -1.33 -0.05
C ALA A 66 20.08 -1.08 -0.65
N THR A 67 20.59 0.16 -0.57
CA THR A 67 21.98 0.46 -0.95
C THR A 67 22.97 -0.24 -0.02
N ASN A 68 22.70 -0.31 1.29
CA ASN A 68 23.56 -1.01 2.24
C ASN A 68 23.51 -2.53 2.05
N ALA A 69 22.34 -3.10 1.73
CA ALA A 69 22.21 -4.50 1.36
C ALA A 69 23.01 -4.81 0.09
N LYS A 70 22.95 -3.92 -0.92
CA LYS A 70 23.75 -4.04 -2.15
C LYS A 70 25.24 -3.83 -1.93
N ALA A 71 25.64 -2.94 -1.02
CA ALA A 71 27.03 -2.75 -0.63
C ALA A 71 27.63 -3.99 0.05
N ALA A 72 26.81 -4.88 0.62
CA ALA A 72 27.26 -6.16 1.15
C ALA A 72 27.47 -7.23 0.06
N GLU A 73 26.83 -7.07 -1.11
CA GLU A 73 26.94 -7.98 -2.26
C GLU A 73 27.95 -7.48 -3.30
N ASP A 74 28.07 -6.17 -3.45
CA ASP A 74 28.85 -5.49 -4.48
C ASP A 74 29.58 -4.27 -3.89
N ASP A 75 30.92 -4.32 -3.92
CA ASP A 75 31.82 -3.26 -3.45
C ASP A 75 31.66 -1.93 -4.23
N SER A 76 30.91 -1.92 -5.35
CA SER A 76 30.60 -0.73 -6.13
C SER A 76 29.60 0.21 -5.45
N PHE A 77 28.85 -0.28 -4.45
CA PHE A 77 27.93 0.54 -3.65
C PHE A 77 28.60 0.95 -2.35
N ALA A 78 28.56 2.25 -2.05
CA ALA A 78 29.10 2.76 -0.79
C ALA A 78 28.07 2.60 0.33
N THR A 79 28.50 1.98 1.45
CA THR A 79 27.68 1.88 2.65
C THR A 79 27.37 3.27 3.21
N ILE A 80 26.09 3.59 3.30
CA ILE A 80 25.58 4.82 3.90
C ILE A 80 25.50 4.61 5.40
N THR A 81 26.47 5.16 6.12
CA THR A 81 26.49 5.19 7.59
C THR A 81 25.77 6.41 8.16
N ASN A 82 25.76 7.52 7.41
CA ASN A 82 25.02 8.72 7.74
C ASN A 82 24.06 9.05 6.59
N PRO A 83 22.73 8.88 6.76
CA PRO A 83 21.74 9.20 5.73
C PRO A 83 21.71 10.68 5.32
N ASP A 84 22.17 11.58 6.18
CA ASP A 84 22.18 13.02 5.90
C ASP A 84 23.40 13.45 5.05
N VAL A 85 24.32 12.51 4.77
CA VAL A 85 25.56 12.78 4.01
C VAL A 85 25.70 11.76 2.88
N ILE A 86 25.51 12.21 1.65
CA ILE A 86 25.79 11.44 0.43
C ILE A 86 26.80 12.20 -0.44
N GLU A 87 27.65 11.46 -1.15
CA GLU A 87 28.68 12.04 -2.01
C GLU A 87 28.20 12.12 -3.46
N VAL A 88 28.57 13.20 -4.16
CA VAL A 88 28.28 13.35 -5.59
C VAL A 88 29.04 12.27 -6.36
N GLY A 89 28.35 11.53 -7.22
CA GLY A 89 28.90 10.38 -7.94
C GLY A 89 28.73 9.04 -7.21
N GLN A 90 28.18 9.04 -5.99
CA GLN A 90 27.85 7.81 -5.28
C GLN A 90 26.75 7.05 -6.02
N LYS A 91 26.92 5.73 -6.14
CA LYS A 91 25.90 4.83 -6.66
C LYS A 91 24.96 4.41 -5.54
N LEU A 92 23.68 4.66 -5.73
CA LEU A 92 22.58 4.27 -4.85
C LEU A 92 21.71 3.23 -5.56
N PHE A 93 21.16 2.32 -4.78
CA PHE A 93 20.14 1.41 -5.26
C PHE A 93 18.79 1.92 -4.79
N ILE A 94 17.92 2.24 -5.74
CA ILE A 94 16.55 2.69 -5.54
C ILE A 94 15.65 1.46 -5.65
N PRO A 95 15.26 0.82 -4.54
CA PRO A 95 14.36 -0.32 -4.60
C PRO A 95 13.03 0.10 -5.23
N PRO A 96 12.30 -0.82 -5.87
CA PRO A 96 10.97 -0.50 -6.37
C PRO A 96 10.08 -0.01 -5.23
N ALA A 97 9.13 0.87 -5.52
CA ALA A 97 8.24 1.45 -4.51
C ALA A 97 7.52 0.39 -3.64
N ALA A 98 7.30 -0.82 -4.18
CA ALA A 98 6.74 -1.95 -3.45
C ALA A 98 7.65 -2.53 -2.34
N GLU A 99 8.97 -2.38 -2.46
CA GLU A 99 9.95 -2.75 -1.43
C GLU A 99 10.30 -1.55 -0.53
N ALA A 100 10.15 -0.32 -1.02
CA ALA A 100 10.34 0.88 -0.19
C ALA A 100 9.31 0.99 0.94
N VAL A 101 8.12 0.43 0.76
CA VAL A 101 7.12 0.27 1.82
C VAL A 101 7.39 -0.91 2.77
N ALA A 102 8.37 -1.77 2.48
CA ALA A 102 8.75 -2.89 3.34
C ALA A 102 9.95 -2.57 4.26
N ALA A 103 10.74 -1.53 3.93
CA ALA A 103 11.93 -1.06 4.65
C ALA A 103 11.69 0.23 5.48
N ALA A 104 10.54 0.88 5.33
CA ALA A 104 10.00 1.63 6.46
C ALA A 104 9.83 0.63 7.63
N PRO A 105 9.97 1.04 8.92
CA PRO A 105 9.37 0.24 9.97
C PRO A 105 7.94 -0.04 9.49
N ALA A 106 7.59 -1.33 9.34
CA ALA A 106 6.26 -1.77 8.93
C ALA A 106 5.28 -0.80 9.54
N PRO A 107 4.38 -0.19 8.74
CA PRO A 107 3.69 1.01 9.15
C PRO A 107 3.15 0.71 10.55
N ALA A 108 3.47 1.61 11.49
CA ALA A 108 2.91 1.56 12.82
C ALA A 108 1.64 2.44 12.90
N PRO A 109 0.66 2.41 11.96
CA PRO A 109 -0.55 3.18 12.15
C PRO A 109 -1.47 2.42 13.12
N ALA A 110 -1.09 1.21 13.54
CA ALA A 110 -1.76 0.50 14.59
C ALA A 110 -1.38 1.04 15.98
N ALA A 111 -0.13 1.44 16.20
CA ALA A 111 0.34 1.82 17.52
C ALA A 111 -0.16 3.20 17.96
N ASP A 112 -0.16 4.19 17.05
CA ASP A 112 -0.59 5.56 17.36
C ASP A 112 -2.11 5.70 17.53
N VAL A 113 -2.88 4.76 16.96
CA VAL A 113 -4.36 4.76 16.95
C VAL A 113 -4.94 3.60 17.77
N ALA A 114 -4.09 2.71 18.31
CA ALA A 114 -4.53 1.73 19.29
C ALA A 114 -4.82 2.45 20.61
N GLY A 115 -5.98 2.14 21.18
CA GLY A 115 -6.42 2.81 22.39
C GLY A 115 -7.85 2.48 22.75
N ILE A 116 -8.28 3.08 23.87
CA ILE A 116 -9.65 3.00 24.34
C ILE A 116 -10.28 4.36 24.10
N TYR A 117 -11.26 4.39 23.19
CA TYR A 117 -11.99 5.59 22.83
C TYR A 117 -13.38 5.50 23.43
N LYS A 118 -13.83 6.58 24.06
CA LYS A 118 -15.16 6.66 24.65
C LYS A 118 -15.88 7.90 24.16
N VAL A 119 -17.13 7.73 23.77
CA VAL A 119 -17.98 8.82 23.29
C VAL A 119 -19.41 8.63 23.76
N MET A 120 -20.05 9.74 24.14
CA MET A 120 -21.49 9.83 24.41
C MET A 120 -22.15 10.55 23.24
N LEU A 121 -23.07 9.88 22.57
CA LEU A 121 -23.80 10.39 21.42
C LEU A 121 -25.30 10.51 21.73
N PRO A 122 -26.03 11.44 21.09
CA PRO A 122 -27.48 11.43 21.13
C PRO A 122 -28.02 10.15 20.47
N GLY A 123 -28.96 9.48 21.13
CA GLY A 123 -29.67 8.34 20.55
C GLY A 123 -30.79 8.82 19.63
N ALA A 124 -30.94 8.22 18.45
CA ALA A 124 -32.04 8.57 17.53
C ALA A 124 -33.42 8.24 18.13
N SER A 125 -33.52 7.07 18.77
CA SER A 125 -34.74 6.54 19.38
C SER A 125 -34.53 6.08 20.82
N SER A 126 -33.37 6.37 21.40
CA SER A 126 -32.93 5.93 22.73
C SER A 126 -32.47 7.12 23.57
N PRO A 127 -32.45 7.02 24.91
CA PRO A 127 -32.07 8.13 25.78
C PRO A 127 -30.67 8.72 25.52
N GLY A 128 -29.76 7.89 25.00
CA GLY A 128 -28.42 8.27 24.57
C GLY A 128 -27.67 7.03 24.08
N LEU A 129 -26.42 7.19 23.67
CA LEU A 129 -25.57 6.10 23.25
C LEU A 129 -24.18 6.27 23.87
N ASP A 130 -23.82 5.38 24.79
CA ASP A 130 -22.46 5.26 25.33
C ASP A 130 -21.69 4.24 24.50
N ILE A 131 -20.73 4.70 23.69
CA ILE A 131 -19.85 3.84 22.91
C ILE A 131 -18.47 3.79 23.56
N THR A 132 -17.97 2.58 23.79
CA THR A 132 -16.55 2.32 24.08
C THR A 132 -15.94 1.47 22.98
N LEU A 133 -14.95 2.01 22.26
CA LEU A 133 -14.20 1.34 21.21
C LEU A 133 -12.79 1.01 21.71
N TYR A 134 -12.43 -0.27 21.64
CA TYR A 134 -11.10 -0.80 21.91
C TYR A 134 -10.43 -1.12 20.58
N LEU A 135 -9.35 -0.43 20.26
CA LEU A 135 -8.47 -0.74 19.14
C LEU A 135 -7.17 -1.31 19.71
N ASN A 136 -6.89 -2.59 19.46
CA ASN A 136 -5.71 -3.26 19.98
C ASN A 136 -4.56 -3.24 18.97
N VAL A 137 -3.33 -3.28 19.46
CA VAL A 137 -2.10 -3.31 18.65
C VAL A 137 -1.97 -4.53 17.74
N ASP A 138 -2.74 -5.60 18.00
CA ASP A 138 -2.79 -6.82 17.19
C ASP A 138 -3.83 -6.75 16.05
N ASN A 139 -4.31 -5.55 15.72
CA ASN A 139 -5.38 -5.28 14.76
C ASN A 139 -6.73 -5.87 15.15
N SER A 140 -6.93 -6.33 16.39
CA SER A 140 -8.26 -6.70 16.88
C SER A 140 -9.02 -5.48 17.42
N MET A 141 -10.34 -5.47 17.22
CA MET A 141 -11.22 -4.44 17.75
C MET A 141 -12.32 -5.05 18.61
N ARG A 142 -12.76 -4.30 19.62
CA ARG A 142 -14.01 -4.55 20.35
C ARG A 142 -14.78 -3.24 20.50
N GLN A 143 -16.03 -3.21 20.11
CA GLN A 143 -16.92 -2.07 20.28
C GLN A 143 -18.05 -2.47 21.22
N VAL A 144 -18.33 -1.63 22.21
CA VAL A 144 -19.45 -1.78 23.13
C VAL A 144 -20.35 -0.57 22.98
N SER A 145 -21.62 -0.81 22.64
CA SER A 145 -22.62 0.22 22.44
C SER A 145 -23.78 0.00 23.42
N ASP A 146 -23.88 0.87 24.43
CA ASP A 146 -25.00 0.90 25.37
C ASP A 146 -25.98 2.00 24.95
N TYR A 147 -27.21 1.61 24.61
CA TYR A 147 -28.28 2.53 24.19
C TYR A 147 -28.98 3.23 25.37
N LEU A 148 -28.49 3.04 26.59
CA LEU A 148 -29.02 3.63 27.83
C LEU A 148 -30.53 3.39 27.99
N ASN A 149 -31.04 2.30 27.40
CA ASN A 149 -32.45 1.92 27.39
C ASN A 149 -32.76 0.85 28.45
N GLY A 150 -31.77 0.47 29.26
CA GLY A 150 -31.87 -0.58 30.28
C GLY A 150 -31.71 -2.01 29.75
N GLU A 151 -31.48 -2.19 28.45
CA GLU A 151 -31.12 -3.47 27.86
C GLU A 151 -29.62 -3.74 27.96
N ALA A 152 -29.21 -4.97 27.66
CA ALA A 152 -27.79 -5.30 27.61
C ALA A 152 -27.10 -4.55 26.46
N PRO A 153 -25.85 -4.06 26.67
CA PRO A 153 -25.11 -3.38 25.62
C PRO A 153 -24.76 -4.33 24.48
N VAL A 154 -24.78 -3.80 23.26
CA VAL A 154 -24.35 -4.53 22.06
C VAL A 154 -22.83 -4.59 22.04
N VAL A 155 -22.27 -5.78 21.86
CA VAL A 155 -20.82 -6.00 21.78
C VAL A 155 -20.46 -6.53 20.40
N GLU A 156 -19.64 -5.78 19.68
CA GLU A 156 -19.12 -6.15 18.36
C GLU A 156 -17.62 -6.41 18.49
N VAL A 157 -17.14 -7.46 17.82
CA VAL A 157 -15.72 -7.83 17.79
C VAL A 157 -15.30 -8.03 16.34
N GLY A 158 -14.08 -7.65 16.01
CA GLY A 158 -13.60 -7.72 14.63
C GLY A 158 -12.12 -7.40 14.51
N THR A 159 -11.70 -7.05 13.31
CA THR A 159 -10.36 -6.54 13.03
C THR A 159 -10.44 -5.12 12.49
N TRP A 160 -9.40 -4.33 12.70
CA TRP A 160 -9.29 -2.96 12.22
C TRP A 160 -8.00 -2.73 11.46
N GLN A 161 -8.00 -1.73 10.60
CA GLN A 161 -6.84 -1.26 9.86
C GLN A 161 -6.97 0.25 9.66
N ALA A 162 -5.88 0.98 9.89
CA ALA A 162 -5.85 2.41 9.59
C ALA A 162 -5.86 2.64 8.08
N ALA A 163 -6.60 3.67 7.63
CA ALA A 163 -6.50 4.15 6.26
C ALA A 163 -5.18 4.93 6.11
N GLY A 164 -4.31 4.46 5.21
CA GLY A 164 -3.10 5.17 4.79
C GLY A 164 -3.38 6.17 3.68
#